data_AF-A0A643CDW9-F1
#
_entry.id   AF-A0A643CDW9-F1
#
_cell.length_a   1.000
_cell.length_b   1.000
_cell.length_c   1.000
_cell.angle_alpha   90.00
_cell.angle_beta   90.00
_cell.angle_gamma   90.00
#
_symmetry.space_group_name_H-M   'P 1'
#
loop_
_entity.id
_entity.type
_entity.pdbx_description
1 polymer ?
#
loop_
_entity_poly.entity_id
_entity_poly.type
_entity_poly.pdbx_seq_one_letter_code
_entity_poly.pdbx_strand_id
1 'polypeptide(L)'
;LIAFKNNDNGAWVRGGDIVVQNSAFADNGIGLTFASDGSFPSDEGSSQEVSESLFVGESRNYGFQGGQNKYVGTGGIDQKPRTLPRNRTFPIRGFQIYDGPIHVTRCTFKQYVPTPDRHTSAIGFLMKNSWQITPRNNISLVKFGPHVSLNVFFGKPGPWFEDCELDGDKNSIFHDIDGSVTGYKDAYVGRIDNYLIRHPSCVNVTKWNAVVCSGNYAQVYVQTWSTQNLTMTITRDEYPAYPMVLRGINQKATFPQYQPVIMLEKGYTIHWNGPAPKTAFLYLINFNKNDWIRVGLCYPSNTSFQVTFGFLQRHNGSLSKMEEYEPLHSLEELQRKQSERKFYFDSSTGLLFLYLKAKSHRDGHSYCSSQGCERVKIQAATDSKDISNCMAKAYPQYYRKPSALKPMPSMLKGLCQGCGTRQVVFTSDPHKSYLPVQFQSPSQAETQRGDLSVISINGTDFTFRSEGVLLLIVDACSVPFRLTEKKVFSFADVSLMEEYLKTSIPPRSIVLLSTRGEIKRLNISDSLVSLGLAKPANLYNKGSTIFLGFSGNFKPSWTKLFTSPAREGLGLLEQFVPLQLDGYGCPRAGTVRRRDLELLKQTSKAH
;
A
#
# COMPACT_ATOMS: atom_id res chain seq x y z
N LEU A 1 -11.02 0.14 -11.05
CA LEU A 1 -10.16 -0.88 -11.71
C LEU A 1 -10.34 -2.22 -10.99
N ILE A 2 -10.50 -3.31 -11.73
CA ILE A 2 -10.48 -4.68 -11.17
C ILE A 2 -9.36 -5.45 -11.87
N ALA A 3 -8.36 -5.92 -11.13
CA ALA A 3 -7.25 -6.69 -11.66
C ALA A 3 -7.14 -8.02 -10.92
N PHE A 4 -7.26 -9.12 -11.66
CA PHE A 4 -7.37 -10.47 -11.10
C PHE A 4 -6.48 -11.47 -11.83
N LYS A 5 -5.70 -12.26 -11.08
CA LYS A 5 -4.81 -13.32 -11.60
C LYS A 5 -3.82 -12.85 -12.68
N ASN A 6 -3.25 -11.65 -12.52
CA ASN A 6 -2.18 -11.17 -13.39
C ASN A 6 -0.81 -11.71 -12.94
N ASN A 7 -0.04 -12.23 -13.89
CA ASN A 7 1.23 -12.90 -13.59
C ASN A 7 2.32 -12.00 -13.00
N ASP A 8 2.26 -10.69 -13.28
CA ASP A 8 3.21 -9.72 -12.75
C ASP A 8 2.49 -8.59 -12.02
N ASN A 9 2.08 -7.54 -12.72
CA ASN A 9 1.36 -6.41 -12.12
C ASN A 9 -0.14 -6.50 -12.44
N GLY A 10 -0.99 -6.26 -11.44
CA GLY A 10 -2.39 -5.94 -11.67
C GLY A 10 -2.56 -4.56 -12.32
N ALA A 11 -1.76 -3.59 -11.87
CA ALA A 11 -1.48 -2.35 -12.59
C ALA A 11 -0.11 -1.79 -12.22
N TRP A 12 0.54 -1.18 -13.20
CA TRP A 12 1.71 -0.34 -13.03
C TRP A 12 1.41 0.99 -13.69
N VAL A 13 1.48 2.09 -12.93
CA VAL A 13 1.18 3.42 -13.46
C VAL A 13 2.28 4.41 -13.11
N ARG A 14 2.56 5.30 -14.06
CA ARG A 14 3.56 6.35 -13.95
C ARG A 14 3.00 7.67 -14.46
N GLY A 15 3.27 8.76 -13.76
CA GLY A 15 2.83 10.12 -14.11
C GLY A 15 2.88 11.06 -12.91
N GLY A 16 2.36 12.28 -13.08
CA GLY A 16 2.14 13.23 -11.99
C GLY A 16 0.97 12.81 -11.09
N ASP A 17 -0.22 13.36 -11.35
CA ASP A 17 -1.43 13.08 -10.55
C ASP A 17 -2.20 11.87 -11.05
N ILE A 18 -2.31 10.84 -10.19
CA ILE A 18 -3.05 9.61 -10.49
C ILE A 18 -3.89 9.22 -9.28
N VAL A 19 -5.18 9.00 -9.48
CA VAL A 19 -6.10 8.54 -8.41
C VAL A 19 -6.73 7.20 -8.80
N VAL A 20 -6.52 6.19 -7.96
CA VAL A 20 -7.14 4.87 -8.05
C VAL A 20 -8.08 4.69 -6.87
N GLN A 21 -9.39 4.77 -7.10
CA GLN A 21 -10.39 4.63 -6.05
C GLN A 21 -11.32 3.44 -6.31
N ASN A 22 -11.92 2.89 -5.25
CA ASN A 22 -12.97 1.85 -5.34
C ASN A 22 -12.57 0.68 -6.26
N SER A 23 -11.34 0.19 -6.07
CA SER A 23 -10.71 -0.79 -6.95
C SER A 23 -10.37 -2.08 -6.20
N ALA A 24 -10.21 -3.18 -6.93
CA ALA A 24 -9.81 -4.45 -6.34
C ALA A 24 -8.68 -5.13 -7.11
N PHE A 25 -7.73 -5.66 -6.35
CA PHE A 25 -6.54 -6.35 -6.83
C PHE A 25 -6.45 -7.69 -6.12
N ALA A 26 -6.63 -8.79 -6.85
CA ALA A 26 -6.67 -10.13 -6.26
C ALA A 26 -5.83 -11.15 -7.04
N ASP A 27 -5.08 -12.00 -6.35
CA ASP A 27 -4.24 -13.06 -6.95
C ASP A 27 -3.20 -12.56 -7.98
N ASN A 28 -2.80 -11.28 -7.89
CA ASN A 28 -1.76 -10.72 -8.75
C ASN A 28 -0.38 -10.97 -8.13
N GLY A 29 0.68 -10.99 -8.95
CA GLY A 29 2.05 -10.98 -8.43
C GLY A 29 2.33 -9.73 -7.59
N ILE A 30 1.97 -8.58 -8.15
CA ILE A 30 1.98 -7.26 -7.54
C ILE A 30 0.59 -6.67 -7.83
N GLY A 31 -0.16 -6.26 -6.81
CA GLY A 31 -1.51 -5.71 -7.02
C GLY A 31 -1.45 -4.39 -7.78
N LEU A 32 -0.80 -3.38 -7.20
CA LEU A 32 -0.64 -2.05 -7.78
C LEU A 32 0.76 -1.50 -7.48
N THR A 33 1.39 -0.94 -8.50
CA THR A 33 2.61 -0.13 -8.36
C THR A 33 2.34 1.29 -8.85
N PHE A 34 2.74 2.25 -8.02
CA PHE A 34 2.79 3.68 -8.32
C PHE A 34 4.22 4.12 -8.52
N ALA A 35 4.49 4.79 -9.63
CA ALA A 35 5.79 5.40 -9.94
C ALA A 35 5.55 6.89 -10.19
N SER A 36 5.80 7.74 -9.21
CA SER A 36 5.85 9.19 -9.48
C SER A 36 7.07 9.51 -10.33
N ASP A 37 7.03 10.58 -11.12
CA ASP A 37 8.03 10.79 -12.16
C ASP A 37 9.46 11.08 -11.64
N GLY A 38 10.37 10.10 -11.75
CA GLY A 38 11.83 10.30 -11.75
C GLY A 38 12.48 10.76 -10.43
N SER A 39 13.74 11.24 -10.52
CA SER A 39 14.53 11.82 -9.38
C SER A 39 14.01 13.18 -8.94
N PHE A 40 13.36 13.84 -9.88
CA PHE A 40 13.08 15.26 -9.85
C PHE A 40 11.76 15.47 -10.60
N PRO A 41 10.60 15.21 -9.96
CA PRO A 41 9.31 15.21 -10.64
C PRO A 41 9.09 16.53 -11.37
N SER A 42 8.74 16.47 -12.65
CA SER A 42 8.50 17.67 -13.46
C SER A 42 7.16 18.33 -13.10
N ASP A 43 6.18 17.51 -12.71
CA ASP A 43 4.84 17.94 -12.34
C ASP A 43 4.82 18.43 -10.88
N GLU A 44 4.88 19.75 -10.70
CA GLU A 44 4.88 20.38 -9.38
C GLU A 44 3.58 20.09 -8.61
N GLY A 45 3.70 19.78 -7.33
CA GLY A 45 2.54 19.54 -6.45
C GLY A 45 1.82 18.21 -6.64
N SER A 46 2.23 17.40 -7.63
CA SER A 46 1.54 16.16 -7.96
C SER A 46 1.77 15.02 -6.97
N SER A 47 0.80 14.10 -6.88
CA SER A 47 0.88 12.88 -6.08
C SER A 47 0.01 11.76 -6.64
N GLN A 48 0.32 10.53 -6.26
CA GLN A 48 -0.48 9.37 -6.66
C GLN A 48 -1.20 8.79 -5.45
N GLU A 49 -2.51 8.57 -5.55
CA GLU A 49 -3.34 8.08 -4.46
C GLU A 49 -4.09 6.80 -4.85
N VAL A 50 -4.06 5.82 -3.94
CA VAL A 50 -5.01 4.70 -3.96
C VAL A 50 -5.87 4.76 -2.71
N SER A 51 -7.19 4.77 -2.89
CA SER A 51 -8.11 4.79 -1.77
C SER A 51 -9.33 3.91 -1.93
N GLU A 52 -9.96 3.59 -0.79
CA GLU A 52 -11.20 2.79 -0.73
C GLU A 52 -11.10 1.48 -1.52
N SER A 53 -9.95 0.81 -1.49
CA SER A 53 -9.65 -0.31 -2.39
C SER A 53 -9.30 -1.59 -1.64
N LEU A 54 -9.54 -2.74 -2.27
CA LEU A 54 -9.31 -4.07 -1.72
C LEU A 54 -8.12 -4.76 -2.38
N PHE A 55 -7.21 -5.27 -1.56
CA PHE A 55 -6.06 -6.08 -1.97
C PHE A 55 -6.17 -7.47 -1.38
N VAL A 56 -6.10 -8.50 -2.21
CA VAL A 56 -6.22 -9.91 -1.81
C VAL A 56 -5.04 -10.70 -2.35
N GLY A 57 -4.18 -11.19 -1.47
CA GLY A 57 -3.01 -11.98 -1.89
C GLY A 57 -3.42 -13.31 -2.52
N GLU A 58 -4.22 -14.09 -1.81
CA GLU A 58 -4.65 -15.43 -2.22
C GLU A 58 -6.16 -15.63 -2.05
N SER A 59 -6.94 -15.42 -3.11
CA SER A 59 -8.40 -15.63 -3.07
C SER A 59 -8.78 -17.11 -2.94
N ARG A 60 -10.06 -17.40 -2.68
CA ARG A 60 -10.63 -18.76 -2.70
C ARG A 60 -10.68 -19.39 -4.11
N ASN A 61 -10.29 -18.66 -5.16
CA ASN A 61 -10.12 -19.22 -6.49
C ASN A 61 -8.70 -19.79 -6.65
N TYR A 62 -8.55 -21.09 -6.36
CA TYR A 62 -7.29 -21.83 -6.50
C TYR A 62 -6.78 -21.91 -7.94
N GLY A 63 -7.63 -21.62 -8.94
CA GLY A 63 -7.36 -21.95 -10.33
C GLY A 63 -7.36 -23.46 -10.57
N PHE A 64 -6.88 -23.89 -11.73
CA PHE A 64 -6.88 -25.28 -12.14
C PHE A 64 -5.54 -25.68 -12.76
N GLN A 65 -4.98 -26.81 -12.31
CA GLN A 65 -3.76 -27.41 -12.83
C GLN A 65 -4.09 -28.09 -14.16
N GLY A 66 -3.78 -27.41 -15.26
CA GLY A 66 -4.22 -27.78 -16.62
C GLY A 66 -4.70 -26.58 -17.44
N GLY A 67 -4.85 -25.42 -16.81
CA GLY A 67 -5.04 -24.15 -17.53
C GLY A 67 -3.75 -23.66 -18.22
N GLN A 68 -3.84 -22.53 -18.91
CA GLN A 68 -2.72 -21.92 -19.63
C GLN A 68 -1.59 -21.39 -18.72
N ASN A 69 -1.88 -21.15 -17.44
CA ASN A 69 -0.86 -20.68 -16.50
C ASN A 69 0.03 -21.84 -16.04
N LYS A 70 1.32 -21.76 -16.36
CA LYS A 70 2.31 -22.79 -15.99
C LYS A 70 2.74 -22.75 -14.52
N TYR A 71 2.46 -21.67 -13.80
CA TYR A 71 2.93 -21.51 -12.43
C TYR A 71 1.94 -22.10 -11.44
N VAL A 72 2.39 -23.11 -10.70
CA VAL A 72 1.65 -23.75 -9.62
C VAL A 72 2.51 -23.85 -8.38
N GLY A 73 1.87 -23.91 -7.23
CA GLY A 73 2.55 -24.17 -5.97
C GLY A 73 1.60 -24.10 -4.79
N THR A 74 2.17 -24.23 -3.60
CA THR A 74 1.43 -24.25 -2.35
C THR A 74 0.92 -22.86 -1.99
N GLY A 75 -0.37 -22.75 -1.65
CA GLY A 75 -0.98 -21.55 -1.09
C GLY A 75 -0.52 -21.31 0.35
N GLY A 76 -0.37 -20.05 0.75
CA GLY A 76 0.05 -19.66 2.10
C GLY A 76 -1.00 -19.92 3.17
N ILE A 77 -2.30 -19.87 2.84
CA ILE A 77 -3.38 -19.94 3.83
C ILE A 77 -3.67 -21.35 4.30
N ASP A 78 -3.89 -22.27 3.36
CA ASP A 78 -4.40 -23.61 3.63
C ASP A 78 -3.46 -24.71 3.13
N GLN A 79 -2.28 -24.32 2.66
CA GLN A 79 -1.25 -25.23 2.14
C GLN A 79 -1.75 -26.12 0.98
N LYS A 80 -2.82 -25.73 0.30
CA LYS A 80 -3.33 -26.46 -0.87
C LYS A 80 -2.62 -26.02 -2.16
N PRO A 81 -2.49 -26.92 -3.15
CA PRO A 81 -2.03 -26.54 -4.47
C PRO A 81 -2.94 -25.48 -5.11
N ARG A 82 -2.35 -24.45 -5.71
CA ARG A 82 -3.04 -23.42 -6.48
C ARG A 82 -2.19 -22.93 -7.64
N THR A 83 -2.82 -22.26 -8.59
CA THR A 83 -2.13 -21.43 -9.58
C THR A 83 -1.48 -20.24 -8.90
N LEU A 84 -0.24 -19.94 -9.24
CA LEU A 84 0.50 -18.76 -8.76
C LEU A 84 0.63 -17.72 -9.86
N PRO A 85 0.75 -16.43 -9.55
CA PRO A 85 0.96 -15.41 -10.58
C PRO A 85 2.31 -15.59 -11.29
N ARG A 86 3.36 -15.98 -10.55
CA ARG A 86 4.70 -16.17 -11.10
C ARG A 86 5.37 -17.39 -10.48
N ASN A 87 6.67 -17.53 -10.72
CA ASN A 87 7.51 -18.59 -10.15
C ASN A 87 7.21 -18.81 -8.65
N ARG A 88 7.31 -20.06 -8.19
CA ARG A 88 6.96 -20.48 -6.82
C ARG A 88 7.57 -19.63 -5.70
N THR A 89 8.74 -19.02 -5.94
CA THR A 89 9.48 -18.19 -4.98
C THR A 89 9.24 -16.69 -5.13
N PHE A 90 8.48 -16.25 -6.15
CA PHE A 90 8.28 -14.84 -6.45
C PHE A 90 7.60 -14.12 -5.28
N PRO A 91 8.21 -13.06 -4.72
CA PRO A 91 7.65 -12.35 -3.60
C PRO A 91 6.39 -11.59 -4.03
N ILE A 92 5.23 -12.04 -3.56
CA ILE A 92 3.94 -11.44 -3.86
C ILE A 92 3.75 -10.18 -3.00
N ARG A 93 3.26 -9.10 -3.61
CA ARG A 93 2.98 -7.83 -2.94
C ARG A 93 1.57 -7.33 -3.27
N GLY A 94 0.82 -6.86 -2.27
CA GLY A 94 -0.46 -6.21 -2.52
C GLY A 94 -0.28 -4.84 -3.15
N PHE A 95 0.31 -3.92 -2.39
CA PHE A 95 0.72 -2.61 -2.88
C PHE A 95 2.24 -2.52 -2.91
N GLN A 96 2.79 -1.96 -3.99
CA GLN A 96 4.22 -1.75 -4.16
C GLN A 96 4.54 -0.26 -4.21
N ILE A 97 5.31 0.21 -3.22
CA ILE A 97 5.83 1.58 -3.16
C ILE A 97 7.00 1.70 -4.12
N TYR A 98 6.93 2.69 -5.00
CA TYR A 98 8.03 3.07 -5.88
C TYR A 98 8.05 4.60 -6.06
N ASP A 99 9.24 5.21 -6.09
CA ASP A 99 9.47 6.66 -6.15
C ASP A 99 8.66 7.45 -5.08
N GLY A 100 7.66 8.21 -5.53
CA GLY A 100 6.69 8.97 -4.73
C GLY A 100 6.67 10.46 -5.05
N PRO A 101 5.74 11.24 -4.49
CA PRO A 101 4.93 10.96 -3.32
C PRO A 101 3.68 10.14 -3.65
N ILE A 102 3.44 9.08 -2.87
CA ILE A 102 2.24 8.25 -2.97
C ILE A 102 1.42 8.26 -1.69
N HIS A 103 0.12 8.01 -1.80
CA HIS A 103 -0.80 7.88 -0.67
C HIS A 103 -1.60 6.58 -0.78
N VAL A 104 -1.59 5.77 0.29
CA VAL A 104 -2.45 4.59 0.43
C VAL A 104 -3.41 4.85 1.58
N THR A 105 -4.69 5.03 1.27
CA THR A 105 -5.66 5.50 2.27
C THR A 105 -6.93 4.66 2.27
N ARG A 106 -7.38 4.18 3.44
CA ARG A 106 -8.64 3.42 3.55
C ARG A 106 -8.67 2.16 2.67
N CYS A 107 -7.53 1.51 2.51
CA CYS A 107 -7.42 0.23 1.79
C CYS A 107 -7.54 -0.95 2.76
N THR A 108 -8.11 -2.06 2.29
CA THR A 108 -8.16 -3.32 3.05
C THR A 108 -7.26 -4.35 2.37
N PHE A 109 -6.37 -4.96 3.14
CA PHE A 109 -5.52 -6.07 2.70
C PHE A 109 -5.99 -7.37 3.33
N LYS A 110 -6.14 -8.43 2.53
CA LYS A 110 -6.53 -9.76 2.99
C LYS A 110 -5.60 -10.82 2.39
N GLN A 111 -5.42 -11.93 3.11
CA GLN A 111 -4.88 -13.16 2.53
C GLN A 111 -3.43 -13.04 2.03
N TYR A 112 -2.57 -12.34 2.79
CA TYR A 112 -1.13 -12.25 2.54
C TYR A 112 -0.36 -13.07 3.58
N VAL A 113 -0.15 -14.35 3.27
CA VAL A 113 0.54 -15.31 4.14
C VAL A 113 1.76 -15.87 3.40
N PRO A 114 2.99 -15.70 3.94
CA PRO A 114 4.18 -16.26 3.33
C PRO A 114 4.23 -17.78 3.53
N THR A 115 4.89 -18.47 2.62
CA THR A 115 5.30 -19.87 2.77
C THR A 115 6.82 -19.91 3.04
N PRO A 116 7.40 -21.08 3.39
CA PRO A 116 8.85 -21.21 3.49
C PRO A 116 9.60 -20.77 2.21
N ASP A 117 8.98 -20.96 1.04
CA ASP A 117 9.58 -20.66 -0.27
C ASP A 117 9.25 -19.25 -0.79
N ARG A 118 8.17 -18.63 -0.32
CA ARG A 118 7.58 -17.43 -0.93
C ARG A 118 7.20 -16.39 0.11
N HIS A 119 7.77 -15.19 -0.02
CA HIS A 119 7.26 -14.02 0.70
C HIS A 119 5.95 -13.55 0.07
N THR A 120 4.96 -13.27 0.91
CA THR A 120 3.68 -12.74 0.48
C THR A 120 3.32 -11.62 1.45
N SER A 121 3.50 -10.36 1.04
CA SER A 121 3.28 -9.19 1.89
C SER A 121 2.16 -8.29 1.38
N ALA A 122 1.43 -7.66 2.30
CA ALA A 122 0.38 -6.72 1.92
C ALA A 122 0.97 -5.46 1.27
N ILE A 123 2.05 -4.92 1.84
CA ILE A 123 2.79 -3.76 1.33
C ILE A 123 4.25 -4.18 1.12
N GLY A 124 4.87 -3.69 0.07
CA GLY A 124 6.31 -3.85 -0.17
C GLY A 124 6.85 -2.72 -1.05
N PHE A 125 8.12 -2.82 -1.40
CA PHE A 125 8.81 -1.86 -2.25
C PHE A 125 9.15 -2.48 -3.61
N LEU A 126 9.43 -1.62 -4.60
CA LEU A 126 10.04 -2.08 -5.85
C LEU A 126 11.30 -2.87 -5.53
N MET A 127 11.41 -4.06 -6.12
CA MET A 127 12.61 -4.88 -5.99
C MET A 127 13.74 -4.30 -6.82
N LYS A 128 14.96 -4.34 -6.31
CA LYS A 128 16.17 -3.92 -7.04
C LYS A 128 16.05 -2.47 -7.48
N ASN A 129 15.63 -1.63 -6.54
CA ASN A 129 15.33 -0.25 -6.84
C ASN A 129 16.61 0.58 -6.86
N SER A 130 17.08 0.93 -8.06
CA SER A 130 18.16 1.92 -8.22
C SER A 130 17.66 3.36 -8.16
N TRP A 131 16.35 3.58 -8.21
CA TRP A 131 15.73 4.90 -8.24
C TRP A 131 15.49 5.48 -6.84
N GLN A 132 14.96 6.69 -6.76
CA GLN A 132 14.75 7.38 -5.49
C GLN A 132 13.56 6.80 -4.71
N ILE A 133 13.50 7.10 -3.41
CA ILE A 133 12.31 6.92 -2.59
C ILE A 133 12.15 8.16 -1.71
N THR A 134 10.93 8.71 -1.64
CA THR A 134 10.64 9.88 -0.81
C THR A 134 10.06 9.52 0.56
N PRO A 135 10.40 10.27 1.63
CA PRO A 135 9.71 10.18 2.90
C PRO A 135 8.26 10.73 2.85
N ARG A 136 7.81 11.23 1.70
CA ARG A 136 6.42 11.70 1.48
C ARG A 136 5.47 10.60 0.98
N ASN A 137 5.93 9.34 0.94
CA ASN A 137 5.08 8.19 0.76
C ASN A 137 4.30 7.94 2.04
N ASN A 138 2.98 8.07 2.00
CA ASN A 138 2.12 8.09 3.17
C ASN A 138 1.14 6.92 3.15
N ILE A 139 0.89 6.33 4.31
CA ILE A 139 -0.10 5.28 4.50
C ILE A 139 -0.98 5.64 5.69
N SER A 140 -2.29 5.52 5.51
CA SER A 140 -3.25 5.82 6.57
C SER A 140 -4.55 5.02 6.42
N LEU A 141 -5.24 4.85 7.52
CA LEU A 141 -6.55 4.23 7.61
C LEU A 141 -6.62 2.83 6.97
N VAL A 142 -5.50 2.10 6.89
CA VAL A 142 -5.48 0.78 6.25
C VAL A 142 -5.91 -0.31 7.22
N LYS A 143 -6.51 -1.39 6.69
CA LYS A 143 -6.93 -2.55 7.49
C LYS A 143 -6.26 -3.81 6.99
N PHE A 144 -5.57 -4.51 7.87
CA PHE A 144 -5.05 -5.85 7.62
C PHE A 144 -6.02 -6.89 8.17
N GLY A 145 -6.49 -7.80 7.31
CA GLY A 145 -7.35 -8.90 7.69
C GLY A 145 -6.62 -9.95 8.54
N PRO A 146 -7.35 -10.88 9.18
CA PRO A 146 -6.76 -11.86 10.11
C PRO A 146 -5.72 -12.78 9.44
N HIS A 147 -5.82 -12.99 8.13
CA HIS A 147 -4.90 -13.81 7.34
C HIS A 147 -3.87 -12.93 6.60
N VAL A 148 -3.42 -11.85 7.22
CA VAL A 148 -2.27 -11.07 6.79
C VAL A 148 -1.21 -11.20 7.87
N SER A 149 -0.22 -12.04 7.63
CA SER A 149 0.85 -12.26 8.60
C SER A 149 2.09 -11.41 8.30
N LEU A 150 2.23 -10.89 7.08
CA LEU A 150 3.31 -9.98 6.69
C LEU A 150 2.71 -8.69 6.13
N ASN A 151 2.49 -7.70 7.00
CA ASN A 151 1.89 -6.42 6.61
C ASN A 151 2.79 -5.64 5.66
N VAL A 152 4.08 -5.58 5.99
CA VAL A 152 5.10 -4.85 5.23
C VAL A 152 6.32 -5.75 5.06
N PHE A 153 7.01 -5.63 3.93
CA PHE A 153 8.30 -6.29 3.73
C PHE A 153 9.23 -5.43 2.88
N PHE A 154 10.41 -5.10 3.41
CA PHE A 154 11.44 -4.31 2.75
C PHE A 154 12.37 -5.15 1.84
N GLY A 155 12.12 -6.46 1.75
CA GLY A 155 12.99 -7.36 1.02
C GLY A 155 14.15 -7.87 1.87
N LYS A 156 14.87 -8.85 1.32
CA LYS A 156 16.14 -9.36 1.83
C LYS A 156 16.94 -9.95 0.67
N PRO A 157 18.28 -10.07 0.78
CA PRO A 157 19.08 -10.63 -0.29
C PRO A 157 18.56 -11.99 -0.78
N GLY A 158 18.58 -12.20 -2.09
CA GLY A 158 18.11 -13.43 -2.73
C GLY A 158 17.71 -13.26 -4.19
N PRO A 159 17.16 -14.30 -4.84
CA PRO A 159 16.96 -14.33 -6.30
C PRO A 159 16.12 -13.19 -6.89
N TRP A 160 15.24 -12.59 -6.08
CA TRP A 160 14.33 -11.53 -6.51
C TRP A 160 14.77 -10.12 -6.11
N PHE A 161 15.53 -10.01 -5.02
CA PHE A 161 16.00 -8.74 -4.47
C PHE A 161 17.50 -8.51 -4.74
N GLU A 162 18.19 -9.46 -5.37
CA GLU A 162 19.65 -9.48 -5.53
C GLU A 162 20.34 -9.26 -4.17
N ASP A 163 21.31 -8.37 -4.09
CA ASP A 163 21.96 -8.01 -2.83
C ASP A 163 21.09 -7.07 -1.97
N CYS A 164 20.00 -6.53 -2.52
CA CYS A 164 19.17 -5.49 -1.90
C CYS A 164 19.98 -4.24 -1.53
N GLU A 165 21.00 -3.90 -2.32
CA GLU A 165 21.99 -2.85 -2.04
C GLU A 165 21.99 -1.72 -3.08
N LEU A 166 20.91 -1.56 -3.84
CA LEU A 166 20.74 -0.41 -4.72
C LEU A 166 20.23 0.81 -3.93
N ASP A 167 20.46 2.00 -4.48
CA ASP A 167 20.23 3.27 -3.76
C ASP A 167 18.79 3.42 -3.25
N GLY A 168 17.79 3.00 -4.03
CA GLY A 168 16.38 3.00 -3.63
C GLY A 168 16.02 1.90 -2.64
N ASP A 169 16.68 0.74 -2.70
CA ASP A 169 16.54 -0.30 -1.68
C ASP A 169 16.98 0.26 -0.32
N LYS A 170 18.15 0.92 -0.25
CA LYS A 170 18.71 1.54 0.97
C LYS A 170 17.86 2.65 1.55
N ASN A 171 17.23 3.43 0.68
CA ASN A 171 16.44 4.59 1.04
C ASN A 171 14.94 4.30 1.17
N SER A 172 14.53 3.04 1.09
CA SER A 172 13.12 2.66 1.25
C SER A 172 12.57 3.15 2.59
N ILE A 173 11.51 3.95 2.52
CA ILE A 173 10.83 4.58 3.65
C ILE A 173 9.36 4.89 3.30
N PHE A 174 8.47 4.88 4.29
CA PHE A 174 7.15 5.52 4.23
C PHE A 174 6.73 6.07 5.61
N HIS A 175 5.71 6.93 5.62
CA HIS A 175 5.11 7.54 6.79
C HIS A 175 3.77 6.87 7.12
N ASP A 176 3.67 6.26 8.30
CA ASP A 176 2.41 5.80 8.89
C ASP A 176 1.77 6.96 9.65
N ILE A 177 0.82 7.64 9.00
CA ILE A 177 0.25 8.90 9.50
C ILE A 177 -0.54 8.66 10.79
N ASP A 178 -1.36 7.61 10.81
CA ASP A 178 -2.37 7.39 11.83
C ASP A 178 -2.09 6.18 12.72
N GLY A 179 -1.01 5.43 12.45
CA GLY A 179 -0.64 4.23 13.20
C GLY A 179 -1.38 2.98 12.73
N SER A 180 -2.13 3.03 11.62
CA SER A 180 -2.88 1.89 11.11
C SER A 180 -1.97 0.75 10.60
N VAL A 181 -0.69 1.03 10.34
CA VAL A 181 0.30 0.02 9.93
C VAL A 181 1.08 -0.52 11.12
N THR A 182 1.65 0.38 11.92
CA THR A 182 2.68 0.10 12.94
C THR A 182 2.14 0.06 14.36
N GLY A 183 0.96 0.65 14.59
CA GLY A 183 0.45 0.97 15.92
C GLY A 183 1.02 2.28 16.50
N TYR A 184 1.95 2.94 15.81
CA TYR A 184 2.54 4.22 16.23
C TYR A 184 2.06 5.34 15.31
N LYS A 185 1.28 6.28 15.86
CA LYS A 185 0.80 7.43 15.08
C LYS A 185 1.95 8.34 14.70
N ASP A 186 1.97 8.85 13.46
CA ASP A 186 2.98 9.80 12.99
C ASP A 186 4.41 9.25 13.12
N ALA A 187 4.58 8.00 12.70
CA ALA A 187 5.84 7.27 12.71
C ALA A 187 6.27 6.89 11.30
N TYR A 188 7.58 6.86 11.07
CA TYR A 188 8.16 6.46 9.80
C TYR A 188 8.67 5.02 9.89
N VAL A 189 8.55 4.29 8.80
CA VAL A 189 9.05 2.92 8.67
C VAL A 189 10.06 2.91 7.54
N GLY A 190 11.28 2.47 7.82
CA GLY A 190 12.33 2.33 6.82
C GLY A 190 13.11 1.04 6.97
N ARG A 191 14.05 0.81 6.05
CA ARG A 191 14.93 -0.38 6.07
C ARG A 191 15.70 -0.45 7.39
N ILE A 192 15.79 -1.64 7.98
CA ILE A 192 16.31 -1.81 9.35
C ILE A 192 17.74 -1.26 9.51
N ASP A 193 18.59 -1.37 8.51
CA ASP A 193 20.01 -0.98 8.54
C ASP A 193 20.26 0.44 8.00
N ASN A 194 19.21 1.24 7.72
CA ASN A 194 19.40 2.62 7.31
C ASN A 194 19.69 3.53 8.53
N TYR A 195 20.97 3.72 8.86
CA TYR A 195 21.41 4.56 9.98
C TYR A 195 21.35 6.07 9.72
N LEU A 196 20.87 6.54 8.56
CA LEU A 196 20.59 7.97 8.34
C LEU A 196 19.26 8.39 8.96
N ILE A 197 18.34 7.45 9.16
CA ILE A 197 16.97 7.72 9.64
C ILE A 197 16.70 7.21 11.08
N ARG A 198 17.67 6.57 11.72
CA ARG A 198 17.45 5.93 13.04
C ARG A 198 17.65 6.88 14.22
N HIS A 199 17.19 6.50 15.40
CA HIS A 199 17.60 7.09 16.67
C HIS A 199 17.48 6.01 17.76
N PRO A 200 18.03 6.20 18.97
CA PRO A 200 18.05 5.17 20.01
C PRO A 200 16.67 4.62 20.40
N SER A 201 15.64 5.47 20.36
CA SER A 201 14.27 5.08 20.71
C SER A 201 13.50 4.36 19.60
N CYS A 202 14.06 4.15 18.41
CA CYS A 202 13.37 3.44 17.34
C CYS A 202 13.11 1.96 17.69
N VAL A 203 12.03 1.40 17.14
CA VAL A 203 11.61 0.01 17.37
C VAL A 203 11.96 -0.84 16.16
N ASN A 204 12.70 -1.93 16.36
CA ASN A 204 13.01 -2.89 15.30
C ASN A 204 11.80 -3.80 15.04
N VAL A 205 11.43 -3.98 13.76
CA VAL A 205 10.43 -4.94 13.31
C VAL A 205 11.10 -5.91 12.35
N THR A 206 11.84 -6.87 12.92
CA THR A 206 12.71 -7.80 12.18
C THR A 206 11.96 -8.62 11.14
N LYS A 207 10.70 -9.00 11.43
CA LYS A 207 9.82 -9.70 10.48
C LYS A 207 9.63 -8.94 9.15
N TRP A 208 9.66 -7.61 9.20
CA TRP A 208 9.50 -6.75 8.02
C TRP A 208 10.83 -6.36 7.37
N ASN A 209 11.95 -6.74 7.98
CA ASN A 209 13.28 -6.16 7.73
C ASN A 209 13.28 -4.63 7.89
N ALA A 210 12.59 -4.13 8.92
CA ALA A 210 12.30 -2.71 9.08
C ALA A 210 12.64 -2.17 10.48
N VAL A 211 12.68 -0.85 10.56
CA VAL A 211 12.73 -0.07 11.80
C VAL A 211 11.61 0.99 11.78
N VAL A 212 10.95 1.19 12.91
CA VAL A 212 9.91 2.22 13.11
C VAL A 212 10.49 3.34 13.99
N CYS A 213 10.45 4.56 13.48
CA CYS A 213 11.07 5.73 14.09
C CYS A 213 10.16 6.96 14.05
N SER A 214 10.15 7.73 15.13
CA SER A 214 9.65 9.11 15.12
C SER A 214 10.69 10.03 14.47
N GLY A 215 10.27 11.15 13.91
CA GLY A 215 11.19 12.16 13.41
C GLY A 215 10.63 12.94 12.24
N ASN A 216 11.45 13.85 11.72
CA ASN A 216 11.18 14.58 10.49
C ASN A 216 12.28 14.22 9.48
N TYR A 217 11.87 13.92 8.26
CA TYR A 217 12.77 13.40 7.23
C TYR A 217 12.61 14.17 5.93
N ALA A 218 13.71 14.33 5.23
CA ALA A 218 13.77 14.97 3.91
C ALA A 218 14.78 14.22 3.03
N GLN A 219 15.07 14.77 1.86
CA GLN A 219 16.07 14.23 0.94
C GLN A 219 17.05 15.34 0.55
N VAL A 220 18.34 15.02 0.51
CA VAL A 220 19.32 15.90 -0.12
C VAL A 220 19.62 15.32 -1.48
N TYR A 221 19.28 16.03 -2.54
CA TYR A 221 19.65 15.59 -3.88
C TYR A 221 21.04 16.15 -4.23
N VAL A 222 21.99 15.26 -4.43
CA VAL A 222 23.39 15.56 -4.70
C VAL A 222 23.70 15.25 -6.15
N GLN A 223 24.20 16.25 -6.88
CA GLN A 223 24.72 16.08 -8.24
C GLN A 223 26.20 16.44 -8.26
N THR A 224 27.01 15.61 -8.93
CA THR A 224 28.43 15.88 -9.09
C THR A 224 28.78 15.98 -10.56
N TRP A 225 29.49 17.03 -10.94
CA TRP A 225 29.92 17.25 -12.33
C TRP A 225 31.43 17.00 -12.44
N SER A 226 31.91 16.76 -13.67
CA SER A 226 33.32 16.52 -14.04
C SER A 226 33.96 15.18 -13.65
N THR A 227 33.29 14.35 -12.85
CA THR A 227 33.77 13.04 -12.42
C THR A 227 32.66 11.99 -12.57
N GLN A 228 32.82 11.10 -13.54
CA GLN A 228 31.87 10.00 -13.79
C GLN A 228 32.12 8.84 -12.81
N ASN A 229 31.08 8.02 -12.57
CA ASN A 229 31.16 6.79 -11.79
C ASN A 229 31.68 6.94 -10.35
N LEU A 230 31.57 8.13 -9.75
CA LEU A 230 31.82 8.28 -8.33
C LEU A 230 30.78 7.49 -7.53
N THR A 231 31.19 6.96 -6.39
CA THR A 231 30.31 6.41 -5.36
C THR A 231 30.34 7.36 -4.17
N MET A 232 29.16 7.81 -3.74
CA MET A 232 29.02 8.70 -2.60
C MET A 232 28.93 7.88 -1.32
N THR A 233 29.71 8.24 -0.30
CA THR A 233 29.51 7.75 1.07
C THR A 233 28.98 8.90 1.91
N ILE A 234 27.78 8.76 2.46
CA ILE A 234 27.21 9.71 3.41
C ILE A 234 27.17 9.09 4.80
N THR A 235 27.65 9.85 5.78
CA THR A 235 27.77 9.39 7.16
C THR A 235 27.06 10.37 8.08
N ARG A 236 26.20 9.87 8.97
CA ARG A 236 25.60 10.69 10.00
C ARG A 236 26.54 10.78 11.19
N ASP A 237 26.74 11.98 11.73
CA ASP A 237 27.73 12.21 12.80
C ASP A 237 27.47 11.42 14.08
N GLU A 238 26.24 10.98 14.27
CA GLU A 238 25.83 10.15 15.40
C GLU A 238 26.18 8.66 15.22
N TYR A 239 26.38 8.21 13.97
CA TYR A 239 26.57 6.79 13.62
C TYR A 239 27.70 6.60 12.60
N PRO A 240 28.94 7.04 12.90
CA PRO A 240 30.03 6.98 11.95
C PRO A 240 30.46 5.57 11.54
N ALA A 241 30.16 4.56 12.37
CA ALA A 241 30.42 3.16 12.07
C ALA A 241 29.46 2.55 11.03
N TYR A 242 28.38 3.26 10.69
CA TYR A 242 27.33 2.78 9.78
C TYR A 242 27.08 3.77 8.64
N PRO A 243 28.08 4.02 7.77
CA PRO A 243 27.91 4.91 6.63
C PRO A 243 26.98 4.28 5.57
N MET A 244 26.30 5.12 4.79
CA MET A 244 25.55 4.67 3.63
C MET A 244 26.35 4.95 2.35
N VAL A 245 26.54 3.91 1.54
CA VAL A 245 27.25 3.97 0.26
C VAL A 245 26.24 3.94 -0.89
N LEU A 246 26.28 4.95 -1.76
CA LEU A 246 25.34 5.17 -2.86
C LEU A 246 26.09 5.19 -4.20
N ARG A 247 25.65 4.35 -5.13
CA ARG A 247 26.28 4.16 -6.45
C ARG A 247 25.79 5.17 -7.49
N GLY A 248 24.65 5.81 -7.22
CA GLY A 248 24.00 6.76 -8.10
C GLY A 248 22.75 6.17 -8.75
N ILE A 249 21.71 7.00 -8.84
CA ILE A 249 20.34 6.65 -9.25
C ILE A 249 20.25 6.19 -10.71
N ASN A 250 21.04 6.82 -11.59
CA ASN A 250 21.17 6.46 -12.98
C ASN A 250 22.65 6.43 -13.34
N GLN A 251 23.26 5.25 -13.25
CA GLN A 251 24.70 5.05 -13.55
C GLN A 251 25.05 5.33 -15.01
N LYS A 252 24.07 5.47 -15.91
CA LYS A 252 24.27 5.85 -17.32
C LYS A 252 24.15 7.37 -17.54
N ALA A 253 23.80 8.15 -16.52
CA ALA A 253 23.69 9.60 -16.64
C ALA A 253 25.07 10.25 -16.79
N THR A 254 25.13 11.36 -17.53
CA THR A 254 26.36 12.13 -17.78
C THR A 254 27.00 12.67 -16.49
N PHE A 255 26.20 12.85 -15.44
CA PHE A 255 26.63 13.27 -14.11
C PHE A 255 25.99 12.35 -13.05
N PRO A 256 26.77 11.86 -12.07
CA PRO A 256 26.22 11.08 -10.96
C PRO A 256 25.22 11.86 -10.12
N GLN A 257 24.21 11.13 -9.63
CA GLN A 257 23.03 11.66 -8.94
C GLN A 257 22.71 10.78 -7.74
N TYR A 258 22.59 11.36 -6.55
CA TYR A 258 22.30 10.64 -5.31
C TYR A 258 21.20 11.36 -4.54
N GLN A 259 20.34 10.62 -3.86
CA GLN A 259 19.21 11.22 -3.14
C GLN A 259 18.92 10.50 -1.82
N PRO A 260 19.88 10.48 -0.88
CA PRO A 260 19.65 9.88 0.44
C PRO A 260 18.47 10.52 1.17
N VAL A 261 17.67 9.69 1.81
CA VAL A 261 16.72 10.11 2.83
C VAL A 261 17.47 10.34 4.13
N ILE A 262 17.26 11.50 4.73
CA ILE A 262 18.00 11.98 5.90
C ILE A 262 17.04 12.44 6.98
N MET A 263 17.44 12.24 8.24
CA MET A 263 16.79 12.87 9.39
C MET A 263 17.20 14.34 9.49
N LEU A 264 16.22 15.22 9.61
CA LEU A 264 16.44 16.66 9.77
C LEU A 264 17.07 17.00 11.12
N GLU A 265 17.69 18.18 11.19
CA GLU A 265 18.34 18.74 12.38
C GLU A 265 19.54 17.92 12.89
N LYS A 266 20.17 17.18 11.97
CA LYS A 266 21.36 16.36 12.21
C LYS A 266 22.56 16.86 11.40
N GLY A 267 23.74 16.37 11.78
CA GLY A 267 24.99 16.59 11.08
C GLY A 267 25.39 15.38 10.24
N TYR A 268 25.88 15.63 9.04
CA TYR A 268 26.31 14.63 8.09
C TYR A 268 27.66 15.01 7.47
N THR A 269 28.43 14.01 7.06
CA THR A 269 29.59 14.18 6.19
C THR A 269 29.42 13.39 4.90
N ILE A 270 30.00 13.89 3.80
CA ILE A 270 29.96 13.28 2.47
C ILE A 270 31.40 13.06 1.99
N HIS A 271 31.65 11.85 1.50
CA HIS A 271 32.92 11.37 1.01
C HIS A 271 32.75 10.68 -0.34
N TRP A 272 33.85 10.48 -1.04
CA TRP A 272 33.89 9.89 -2.36
C TRP A 272 34.93 8.77 -2.42
N ASN A 273 34.65 7.72 -3.18
CA ASN A 273 35.62 6.65 -3.45
C ASN A 273 36.71 7.04 -4.48
N GLY A 274 36.78 8.31 -4.85
CA GLY A 274 37.72 8.89 -5.80
C GLY A 274 37.94 10.38 -5.50
N PRO A 275 38.51 11.15 -6.44
CA PRO A 275 38.73 12.59 -6.28
C PRO A 275 37.44 13.34 -5.92
N ALA A 276 37.57 14.36 -5.08
CA ALA A 276 36.45 15.23 -4.75
C ALA A 276 35.93 15.92 -6.03
N PRO A 277 34.61 16.03 -6.22
CA PRO A 277 34.05 16.67 -7.40
C PRO A 277 34.38 18.16 -7.42
N LYS A 278 34.91 18.65 -8.56
CA LYS A 278 35.19 20.08 -8.77
C LYS A 278 33.93 20.94 -8.70
N THR A 279 32.78 20.35 -9.03
CA THR A 279 31.48 21.00 -8.87
C THR A 279 30.48 20.03 -8.29
N ALA A 280 29.89 20.40 -7.15
CA ALA A 280 28.80 19.68 -6.51
C ALA A 280 27.58 20.60 -6.36
N PHE A 281 26.40 20.04 -6.57
CA PHE A 281 25.12 20.70 -6.29
C PHE A 281 24.39 19.94 -5.19
N LEU A 282 23.90 20.67 -4.20
CA LEU A 282 23.09 20.15 -3.10
C LEU A 282 21.72 20.82 -3.17
N TYR A 283 20.68 20.04 -3.48
CA TYR A 283 19.31 20.51 -3.50
C TYR A 283 18.58 20.07 -2.23
N LEU A 284 17.80 20.98 -1.67
CA LEU A 284 16.97 20.72 -0.50
C LEU A 284 15.61 20.19 -0.98
N ILE A 285 15.46 18.86 -1.00
CA ILE A 285 14.25 18.18 -1.48
C ILE A 285 13.39 17.72 -0.31
N ASN A 286 12.10 18.06 -0.32
CA ASN A 286 11.15 17.79 0.75
C ASN A 286 11.42 18.51 2.09
N PHE A 287 12.33 19.49 2.09
CA PHE A 287 12.51 20.43 3.20
C PHE A 287 11.34 21.41 3.23
N ASN A 288 10.73 21.56 4.40
CA ASN A 288 9.80 22.64 4.69
C ASN A 288 10.57 23.88 5.19
N LYS A 289 9.92 25.04 5.23
CA LYS A 289 10.54 26.27 5.75
C LYS A 289 11.13 26.04 7.14
N ASN A 290 12.38 26.48 7.32
CA ASN A 290 13.21 26.33 8.52
C ASN A 290 13.76 24.92 8.77
N ASP A 291 13.37 23.89 8.01
CA ASP A 291 14.04 22.60 8.07
C ASP A 291 15.50 22.77 7.69
N TRP A 292 16.38 22.07 8.39
CA TRP A 292 17.82 22.21 8.18
C TRP A 292 18.59 20.93 8.44
N ILE A 293 19.78 20.84 7.84
CA ILE A 293 20.86 19.95 8.27
C ILE A 293 22.20 20.68 8.21
N ARG A 294 23.19 20.16 8.94
CA ARG A 294 24.59 20.51 8.71
C ARG A 294 25.22 19.43 7.82
N VAL A 295 25.93 19.85 6.78
CA VAL A 295 26.68 18.94 5.90
C VAL A 295 28.14 19.35 5.84
N GLY A 296 29.04 18.37 5.92
CA GLY A 296 30.48 18.51 5.70
C GLY A 296 30.91 17.74 4.46
N LEU A 297 31.46 18.41 3.44
CA LEU A 297 31.96 17.72 2.24
C LEU A 297 33.48 17.56 2.34
N CYS A 298 33.97 16.35 2.08
CA CYS A 298 35.41 16.08 2.10
C CYS A 298 36.11 16.66 0.87
N TYR A 299 37.17 17.41 1.12
CA TYR A 299 38.05 18.03 0.14
C TYR A 299 39.50 18.05 0.67
N PRO A 300 40.50 18.09 -0.22
CA PRO A 300 41.90 18.31 0.16
C PRO A 300 42.11 19.62 0.94
N SER A 301 43.01 19.63 1.93
CA SER A 301 43.23 20.78 2.84
C SER A 301 43.68 22.09 2.17
N ASN A 302 44.14 22.08 0.92
CA ASN A 302 44.56 23.26 0.15
C ASN A 302 43.50 23.75 -0.85
N THR A 303 42.27 23.24 -0.75
CA THR A 303 41.18 23.59 -1.67
C THR A 303 40.63 24.99 -1.36
N SER A 304 40.38 25.78 -2.40
CA SER A 304 39.60 27.01 -2.30
C SER A 304 38.20 26.84 -2.89
N PHE A 305 37.24 27.60 -2.38
CA PHE A 305 35.81 27.39 -2.66
C PHE A 305 35.12 28.66 -3.11
N GLN A 306 34.29 28.52 -4.14
CA GLN A 306 33.20 29.46 -4.43
C GLN A 306 31.88 28.73 -4.17
N VAL A 307 31.11 29.20 -3.20
CA VAL A 307 29.86 28.56 -2.79
C VAL A 307 28.71 29.55 -3.00
N THR A 308 27.71 29.14 -3.76
CA THR A 308 26.56 29.99 -4.12
C THR A 308 25.25 29.29 -3.85
N PHE A 309 24.24 30.05 -3.45
CA PHE A 309 22.86 29.62 -3.27
C PHE A 309 21.99 30.24 -4.37
N GLY A 310 20.97 29.51 -4.82
CA GLY A 310 19.92 30.07 -5.67
C GLY A 310 18.69 29.16 -5.74
N PHE A 311 17.64 29.65 -6.39
CA PHE A 311 16.43 28.86 -6.64
C PHE A 311 16.40 28.42 -8.10
N LEU A 312 16.42 27.11 -8.33
CA LEU A 312 16.25 26.55 -9.66
C LEU A 312 14.75 26.47 -10.00
N GLN A 313 14.34 27.21 -11.01
CA GLN A 313 13.01 27.12 -11.61
C GLN A 313 12.94 25.89 -12.50
N ARG A 314 11.99 24.99 -12.23
CA ARG A 314 11.92 23.69 -12.92
C ARG A 314 11.40 23.80 -14.35
N HIS A 315 10.41 24.64 -14.58
CA HIS A 315 9.72 24.75 -15.87
C HIS A 315 10.63 25.26 -17.01
N ASN A 316 11.60 26.13 -16.71
CA ASN A 316 12.48 26.74 -17.71
C ASN A 316 13.98 26.56 -17.40
N GLY A 317 14.33 25.87 -16.30
CA GLY A 317 15.72 25.67 -15.88
C GLY A 317 16.44 26.94 -15.42
N SER A 318 15.75 28.08 -15.31
CA SER A 318 16.36 29.36 -14.91
C SER A 318 16.74 29.36 -13.44
N LEU A 319 17.84 30.06 -13.12
CA LEU A 319 18.27 30.25 -11.74
C LEU A 319 17.90 31.68 -11.32
N SER A 320 17.01 31.81 -10.34
CA SER A 320 16.73 33.12 -9.75
C SER A 320 17.74 33.45 -8.64
N LYS A 321 17.94 34.75 -8.40
CA LYS A 321 18.68 35.40 -7.29
C LYS A 321 19.80 34.54 -6.68
N MET A 322 21.04 34.81 -7.09
CA MET A 322 22.22 34.17 -6.50
C MET A 322 22.68 34.91 -5.25
N GLU A 323 22.92 34.16 -4.17
CA GLU A 323 23.55 34.64 -2.94
C GLU A 323 24.90 33.91 -2.78
N GLU A 324 26.00 34.63 -2.56
CA GLU A 324 27.28 34.02 -2.24
C GLU A 324 27.34 33.65 -0.76
N TYR A 325 28.03 32.56 -0.44
CA TYR A 325 28.39 32.26 0.94
C TYR A 325 29.74 32.89 1.28
N GLU A 326 29.87 33.35 2.52
CA GLU A 326 31.13 33.88 3.05
C GLU A 326 31.82 32.87 3.99
N PRO A 327 33.17 32.82 3.99
CA PRO A 327 33.92 31.96 4.89
C PRO A 327 33.85 32.44 6.34
N LEU A 328 33.94 31.50 7.28
CA LEU A 328 34.14 31.70 8.71
C LEU A 328 35.40 30.96 9.18
N HIS A 329 35.83 31.22 10.41
CA HIS A 329 37.08 30.68 10.96
C HIS A 329 36.90 29.48 11.89
N SER A 330 35.66 29.19 12.31
CA SER A 330 35.37 28.08 13.23
C SER A 330 33.98 27.48 13.01
N LEU A 331 33.81 26.25 13.47
CA LEU A 331 32.52 25.56 13.42
C LEU A 331 31.52 26.17 14.41
N GLU A 332 32.00 26.72 15.52
CA GLU A 332 31.21 27.39 16.55
C GLU A 332 30.57 28.68 16.01
N GLU A 333 31.32 29.48 15.24
CA GLU A 333 30.77 30.65 14.54
C GLU A 333 29.70 30.24 13.53
N LEU A 334 29.96 29.19 12.75
CA LEU A 334 29.01 28.67 11.77
C LEU A 334 27.71 28.19 12.43
N GLN A 335 27.80 27.53 13.60
CA GLN A 335 26.63 27.10 14.38
C GLN A 335 25.77 28.29 14.84
N ARG A 336 26.39 29.39 15.29
CA ARG A 336 25.67 30.61 15.70
C ARG A 336 24.98 31.32 14.53
N LYS A 337 25.52 31.14 13.32
CA LYS A 337 25.06 31.80 12.07
C LYS A 337 24.32 30.85 11.12
N GLN A 338 23.64 29.84 11.64
CA GLN A 338 22.96 28.79 10.87
C GLN A 338 22.00 29.31 9.76
N SER A 339 21.38 30.47 9.95
CA SER A 339 20.43 31.04 8.97
C SER A 339 21.11 31.92 7.90
N GLU A 340 22.39 32.22 8.07
CA GLU A 340 23.17 33.04 7.14
C GLU A 340 23.85 32.16 6.08
N ARG A 341 24.21 32.75 4.93
CA ARG A 341 25.00 32.09 3.90
C ARG A 341 26.47 32.11 4.29
N LYS A 342 26.85 31.22 5.20
CA LYS A 342 28.23 31.08 5.69
C LYS A 342 28.72 29.65 5.55
N PHE A 343 30.00 29.47 5.31
CA PHE A 343 30.65 28.15 5.33
C PHE A 343 31.92 28.22 6.19
N TYR A 344 32.34 27.06 6.69
CA TYR A 344 33.61 26.91 7.40
C TYR A 344 34.37 25.75 6.78
N PHE A 345 35.63 25.95 6.41
CA PHE A 345 36.50 24.89 5.95
C PHE A 345 37.49 24.52 7.05
N ASP A 346 37.32 23.32 7.60
CA ASP A 346 38.28 22.76 8.54
C ASP A 346 39.40 22.07 7.79
N SER A 347 40.53 22.76 7.64
CA SER A 347 41.71 22.25 6.95
C SER A 347 42.36 21.06 7.66
N SER A 348 42.12 20.87 8.97
CA SER A 348 42.70 19.76 9.74
C SER A 348 42.07 18.40 9.38
N THR A 349 40.76 18.39 9.13
CA THR A 349 40.02 17.19 8.69
C THR A 349 39.75 17.15 7.19
N GLY A 350 39.79 18.29 6.50
CA GLY A 350 39.44 18.43 5.09
C GLY A 350 37.93 18.61 4.85
N LEU A 351 37.14 18.98 5.86
CA LEU A 351 35.69 19.10 5.73
C LEU A 351 35.25 20.55 5.49
N LEU A 352 34.53 20.76 4.39
CA LEU A 352 33.77 21.98 4.12
C LEU A 352 32.39 21.89 4.75
N PHE A 353 32.18 22.59 5.86
CA PHE A 353 30.91 22.66 6.56
C PHE A 353 30.03 23.82 6.09
N LEU A 354 28.75 23.52 5.93
CA LEU A 354 27.68 24.51 5.73
C LEU A 354 26.36 24.00 6.30
N TYR A 355 25.43 24.92 6.53
CA TYR A 355 24.05 24.60 6.86
C TYR A 355 23.17 24.67 5.60
N LEU A 356 22.50 23.56 5.31
CA LEU A 356 21.42 23.54 4.32
C LEU A 356 20.13 23.81 5.07
N LYS A 357 19.64 25.07 5.03
CA LYS A 357 18.40 25.48 5.69
C LYS A 357 17.44 26.11 4.67
N ALA A 358 16.26 25.53 4.57
CA ALA A 358 15.22 25.98 3.66
C ALA A 358 14.61 27.32 4.13
N LYS A 359 14.55 28.31 3.23
CA LYS A 359 13.99 29.65 3.51
C LYS A 359 12.52 29.77 3.10
N SER A 360 12.10 28.99 2.11
CA SER A 360 10.80 29.15 1.46
C SER A 360 9.81 28.05 1.86
N HIS A 361 8.52 28.37 1.79
CA HIS A 361 7.45 27.41 2.06
C HIS A 361 7.27 26.45 0.89
N ARG A 362 6.84 25.23 1.23
CA ARG A 362 6.53 24.16 0.30
C ARG A 362 5.05 23.84 0.42
N ASP A 363 4.36 23.80 -0.71
CA ASP A 363 2.91 23.59 -0.75
C ASP A 363 2.59 22.16 -1.18
N GLY A 364 1.60 21.55 -0.51
CA GLY A 364 1.10 20.21 -0.82
C GLY A 364 2.21 19.14 -0.93
N HIS A 365 2.23 18.46 -2.08
CA HIS A 365 3.15 17.37 -2.39
C HIS A 365 4.39 17.79 -3.18
N SER A 366 4.57 19.09 -3.43
CA SER A 366 5.74 19.60 -4.14
C SER A 366 7.03 19.20 -3.46
N TYR A 367 8.02 18.71 -4.20
CA TYR A 367 9.35 18.41 -3.65
C TYR A 367 10.15 19.66 -3.28
N CYS A 368 9.83 20.78 -3.91
CA CYS A 368 10.54 22.05 -3.81
C CYS A 368 9.61 23.17 -3.36
N SER A 369 10.21 24.28 -2.92
CA SER A 369 9.46 25.45 -2.49
C SER A 369 8.69 26.11 -3.65
N SER A 370 7.70 26.94 -3.31
CA SER A 370 6.95 27.74 -4.29
C SER A 370 7.81 28.78 -5.04
N GLN A 371 9.02 29.05 -4.56
CA GLN A 371 10.00 29.94 -5.22
C GLN A 371 10.95 29.18 -6.17
N GLY A 372 10.82 27.85 -6.27
CA GLY A 372 11.74 26.95 -6.97
C GLY A 372 12.52 26.04 -6.02
N CYS A 373 13.35 25.16 -6.60
CA CYS A 373 14.18 24.25 -5.83
C CYS A 373 15.40 24.97 -5.25
N GLU A 374 15.45 25.06 -3.92
CA GLU A 374 16.59 25.64 -3.20
C GLU A 374 17.83 24.77 -3.44
N ARG A 375 18.89 25.40 -3.98
CA ARG A 375 20.11 24.72 -4.41
C ARG A 375 21.35 25.47 -3.94
N VAL A 376 22.32 24.73 -3.41
CA VAL A 376 23.69 25.19 -3.18
C VAL A 376 24.60 24.61 -4.25
N LYS A 377 25.40 25.46 -4.91
CA LYS A 377 26.48 25.08 -5.81
C LYS A 377 27.80 25.29 -5.09
N ILE A 378 28.63 24.26 -5.06
CA ILE A 378 30.00 24.31 -4.53
C ILE A 378 30.94 24.12 -5.70
N GLN A 379 31.78 25.11 -5.96
CA GLN A 379 32.89 25.04 -6.90
C GLN A 379 34.19 24.98 -6.12
N ALA A 380 34.94 23.91 -6.29
CA ALA A 380 36.19 23.65 -5.62
C ALA A 380 37.35 23.76 -6.61
N ALA A 381 38.32 24.62 -6.32
CA ALA A 381 39.57 24.67 -7.06
C ALA A 381 40.60 23.79 -6.34
N THR A 382 40.86 22.63 -6.92
CA THR A 382 41.83 21.66 -6.43
C THR A 382 42.40 20.85 -7.60
N ASP A 383 43.68 20.51 -7.50
CA ASP A 383 44.41 19.68 -8.46
C ASP A 383 44.69 18.27 -7.91
N SER A 384 44.28 18.00 -6.67
CA SER A 384 44.46 16.67 -6.06
C SER A 384 43.64 15.62 -6.80
N LYS A 385 44.24 14.46 -6.99
CA LYS A 385 43.63 13.25 -7.55
C LYS A 385 43.45 12.16 -6.48
N ASP A 386 43.66 12.50 -5.22
CA ASP A 386 43.57 11.55 -4.12
C ASP A 386 42.11 11.22 -3.80
N ILE A 387 41.90 10.07 -3.15
CA ILE A 387 40.58 9.66 -2.69
C ILE A 387 40.07 10.66 -1.65
N SER A 388 38.90 11.24 -1.89
CA SER A 388 38.27 12.20 -0.99
C SER A 388 37.51 11.48 0.14
N ASN A 389 38.27 10.93 1.10
CA ASN A 389 37.75 10.30 2.30
C ASN A 389 38.38 10.89 3.57
N CYS A 390 37.56 11.59 4.34
CA CYS A 390 37.97 12.32 5.54
C CYS A 390 37.55 11.59 6.83
N MET A 391 36.89 10.43 6.75
CA MET A 391 36.23 9.78 7.90
C MET A 391 37.18 9.54 9.08
N ALA A 392 38.39 9.05 8.80
CA ALA A 392 39.39 8.73 9.84
C ALA A 392 39.83 9.97 10.63
N LYS A 393 39.89 11.14 9.97
CA LYS A 393 40.21 12.42 10.63
C LYS A 393 38.97 13.06 11.26
N ALA A 394 37.81 12.90 10.64
CA ALA A 394 36.57 13.54 11.04
C ALA A 394 36.01 13.00 12.37
N TYR A 395 35.95 11.68 12.55
CA TYR A 395 35.16 11.09 13.65
C TYR A 395 35.82 10.98 15.03
N PRO A 396 37.14 11.21 15.18
CA PRO A 396 37.70 11.61 16.47
C PRO A 396 37.18 12.98 16.97
N GLN A 397 36.79 13.89 16.06
CA GLN A 397 36.44 15.28 16.39
C GLN A 397 34.94 15.58 16.31
N TYR A 398 34.24 15.03 15.32
CA TYR A 398 32.86 15.40 14.99
C TYR A 398 31.81 14.37 15.38
N TYR A 399 32.22 13.28 16.03
CA TYR A 399 31.28 12.32 16.60
C TYR A 399 30.29 13.02 17.53
N ARG A 400 29.02 12.64 17.42
CA ARG A 400 27.95 13.07 18.33
C ARG A 400 27.29 11.87 18.95
N LYS A 401 26.86 12.00 20.20
CA LYS A 401 26.07 10.93 20.83
C LYS A 401 24.70 10.85 20.14
N PRO A 402 24.24 9.65 19.71
CA PRO A 402 22.90 9.48 19.18
C PRO A 402 21.79 10.04 20.06
N SER A 403 20.86 10.78 19.45
CA SER A 403 19.75 11.43 20.14
C SER A 403 18.43 11.33 19.35
N ALA A 404 17.31 11.25 20.07
CA ALA A 404 15.97 11.33 19.51
C ALA A 404 15.43 12.75 19.72
N LEU A 405 15.30 13.53 18.64
CA LEU A 405 14.76 14.89 18.71
C LEU A 405 13.24 14.91 18.92
N LYS A 406 12.56 13.93 18.32
CA LYS A 406 11.15 13.65 18.53
C LYS A 406 11.04 12.36 19.33
N PRO A 407 10.31 12.32 20.45
CA PRO A 407 10.09 11.08 21.18
C PRO A 407 9.19 10.14 20.38
N MET A 408 9.36 8.83 20.60
CA MET A 408 8.42 7.86 20.04
C MET A 408 7.02 8.10 20.62
N PRO A 409 5.97 8.09 19.79
CA PRO A 409 4.60 8.13 20.26
C PRO A 409 4.26 6.85 21.03
N SER A 410 3.25 6.92 21.90
CA SER A 410 2.71 5.73 22.56
C SER A 410 2.03 4.82 21.56
N MET A 411 2.19 3.51 21.73
CA MET A 411 1.51 2.52 20.89
C MET A 411 -0.01 2.60 21.10
N LEU A 412 -0.77 2.60 20.01
CA LEU A 412 -2.23 2.60 20.01
C LEU A 412 -2.76 1.33 20.68
N LYS A 413 -3.76 1.50 21.54
CA LYS A 413 -4.44 0.40 22.23
C LYS A 413 -5.67 -0.01 21.42
N GLY A 414 -5.67 -1.22 20.89
CA GLY A 414 -6.79 -1.80 20.15
C GLY A 414 -6.73 -1.62 18.64
N LEU A 415 -7.69 -2.23 17.96
CA LEU A 415 -7.79 -2.21 16.50
C LEU A 415 -8.44 -0.91 16.02
N CYS A 416 -7.95 -0.37 14.90
CA CYS A 416 -8.55 0.79 14.25
C CYS A 416 -9.95 0.46 13.69
N GLN A 417 -11.00 0.98 14.32
CA GLN A 417 -12.40 0.72 13.94
C GLN A 417 -12.81 1.39 12.63
N GLY A 418 -12.25 2.56 12.32
CA GLY A 418 -12.53 3.31 11.10
C GLY A 418 -11.65 2.97 9.90
N CYS A 419 -10.75 1.99 10.05
CA CYS A 419 -9.79 1.60 9.02
C CYS A 419 -10.36 0.59 8.02
N GLY A 420 -9.78 0.61 6.83
CA GLY A 420 -10.17 -0.22 5.70
C GLY A 420 -11.22 0.46 4.81
N THR A 421 -11.45 -0.15 3.66
CA THR A 421 -12.48 0.30 2.74
C THR A 421 -13.86 0.22 3.39
N ARG A 422 -14.71 1.21 3.07
CA ARG A 422 -16.14 1.20 3.41
C ARG A 422 -16.92 0.21 2.55
N GLN A 423 -16.45 -0.05 1.33
CA GLN A 423 -17.11 -0.97 0.42
C GLN A 423 -16.70 -2.40 0.73
N VAL A 424 -17.68 -3.29 0.70
CA VAL A 424 -17.47 -4.73 0.89
C VAL A 424 -17.47 -5.50 -0.43
N VAL A 425 -17.92 -4.87 -1.52
CA VAL A 425 -18.01 -5.45 -2.86
C VAL A 425 -17.35 -4.53 -3.87
N PHE A 426 -16.52 -5.11 -4.73
CA PHE A 426 -15.81 -4.41 -5.80
C PHE A 426 -16.12 -5.09 -7.12
N THR A 427 -16.73 -4.36 -8.04
CA THR A 427 -17.17 -4.92 -9.33
C THR A 427 -16.89 -3.93 -10.47
N SER A 428 -17.05 -4.39 -11.70
CA SER A 428 -17.05 -3.54 -12.90
C SER A 428 -18.24 -2.57 -12.94
N ASP A 429 -19.26 -2.79 -12.10
CA ASP A 429 -20.47 -1.99 -11.98
C ASP A 429 -20.55 -1.34 -10.59
N PRO A 430 -19.65 -0.40 -10.24
CA PRO A 430 -19.55 0.18 -8.88
C PRO A 430 -20.78 1.00 -8.46
N HIS A 431 -21.67 1.29 -9.41
CA HIS A 431 -22.94 1.95 -9.19
C HIS A 431 -24.07 0.98 -8.78
N LYS A 432 -23.86 -0.33 -8.92
CA LYS A 432 -24.81 -1.34 -8.44
C LYS A 432 -24.64 -1.53 -6.94
N SER A 433 -25.75 -1.49 -6.22
CA SER A 433 -25.77 -1.86 -4.80
C SER A 433 -25.78 -3.37 -4.68
N TYR A 434 -24.92 -3.91 -3.82
CA TYR A 434 -24.87 -5.34 -3.54
C TYR A 434 -25.23 -5.60 -2.08
N LEU A 435 -26.02 -6.64 -1.86
CA LEU A 435 -26.40 -7.16 -0.56
C LEU A 435 -25.43 -8.30 -0.19
N PRO A 436 -24.55 -8.11 0.80
CA PRO A 436 -23.73 -9.20 1.32
C PRO A 436 -24.63 -10.19 2.07
N VAL A 437 -24.52 -11.46 1.69
CA VAL A 437 -25.23 -12.57 2.35
C VAL A 437 -24.22 -13.62 2.74
N GLN A 438 -24.25 -14.05 3.99
CA GLN A 438 -23.45 -15.17 4.47
C GLN A 438 -24.37 -16.26 5.01
N PHE A 439 -23.99 -17.50 4.78
CA PHE A 439 -24.65 -18.67 5.35
C PHE A 439 -23.62 -19.46 6.14
N GLN A 440 -23.93 -19.72 7.40
CA GLN A 440 -23.20 -20.68 8.23
C GLN A 440 -24.08 -21.92 8.37
N SER A 441 -23.63 -23.03 7.80
CA SER A 441 -24.27 -24.34 7.87
C SER A 441 -23.29 -25.34 8.48
N PRO A 442 -23.30 -25.49 9.81
CA PRO A 442 -22.43 -26.42 10.51
C PRO A 442 -22.79 -27.87 10.20
N SER A 443 -21.79 -28.74 10.26
CA SER A 443 -21.95 -30.19 10.29
C SER A 443 -22.66 -30.66 11.56
N GLN A 444 -23.05 -31.94 11.60
CA GLN A 444 -23.65 -32.52 12.81
C GLN A 444 -22.71 -32.44 14.01
N ALA A 445 -21.41 -32.67 13.81
CA ALA A 445 -20.40 -32.57 14.87
C ALA A 445 -20.23 -31.13 15.39
N GLU A 446 -20.21 -30.15 14.50
CA GLU A 446 -20.17 -28.72 14.86
C GLU A 446 -21.43 -28.28 15.61
N THR A 447 -22.60 -28.73 15.15
CA THR A 447 -23.87 -28.45 15.82
C THR A 447 -23.90 -29.04 17.23
N GLN A 448 -23.35 -30.26 17.44
CA GLN A 448 -23.22 -30.88 18.75
C GLN A 448 -22.25 -30.13 19.68
N ARG A 449 -21.26 -29.42 19.12
CA ARG A 449 -20.36 -28.50 19.85
C ARG A 449 -20.99 -27.14 20.17
N GLY A 450 -22.21 -26.88 19.68
CA GLY A 450 -22.94 -25.64 19.92
C GLY A 450 -22.92 -24.64 18.77
N ASP A 451 -22.31 -24.96 17.63
CA ASP A 451 -22.34 -24.09 16.45
C ASP A 451 -23.78 -23.92 15.94
N LEU A 452 -24.12 -22.70 15.52
CA LEU A 452 -25.46 -22.35 15.07
C LEU A 452 -25.52 -22.24 13.56
N SER A 453 -26.65 -22.68 12.98
CA SER A 453 -27.00 -22.31 11.62
C SER A 453 -27.44 -20.85 11.58
N VAL A 454 -26.81 -20.05 10.72
CA VAL A 454 -27.02 -18.60 10.61
C VAL A 454 -27.16 -18.21 9.15
N ILE A 455 -28.11 -17.32 8.85
CA ILE A 455 -28.09 -16.52 7.62
C ILE A 455 -27.80 -15.09 8.05
N SER A 456 -26.71 -14.49 7.57
CA SER A 456 -26.35 -13.11 7.87
C SER A 456 -26.60 -12.23 6.65
N ILE A 457 -27.38 -11.16 6.82
CA ILE A 457 -27.69 -10.21 5.75
C ILE A 457 -27.10 -8.86 6.11
N ASN A 458 -26.13 -8.39 5.32
CA ASN A 458 -25.41 -7.13 5.56
C ASN A 458 -24.90 -6.99 7.01
N GLY A 459 -24.40 -8.09 7.58
CA GLY A 459 -23.90 -8.15 8.96
C GLY A 459 -24.96 -8.32 10.05
N THR A 460 -26.25 -8.45 9.70
CA THR A 460 -27.32 -8.79 10.65
C THR A 460 -27.56 -10.30 10.66
N ASP A 461 -27.37 -10.94 11.81
CA ASP A 461 -27.47 -12.40 11.94
C ASP A 461 -28.89 -12.88 12.23
N PHE A 462 -29.37 -13.80 11.41
CA PHE A 462 -30.64 -14.51 11.59
C PHE A 462 -30.34 -15.96 11.97
N THR A 463 -30.33 -16.21 13.27
CA THR A 463 -30.12 -17.55 13.81
C THR A 463 -31.43 -18.32 13.91
N PHE A 464 -31.35 -19.64 13.77
CA PHE A 464 -32.44 -20.55 14.08
C PHE A 464 -31.91 -21.84 14.72
N ARG A 465 -32.56 -22.24 15.82
CA ARG A 465 -32.09 -23.34 16.69
C ARG A 465 -32.84 -24.65 16.48
N SER A 466 -34.10 -24.56 16.07
CA SER A 466 -34.96 -25.71 15.81
C SER A 466 -34.53 -26.45 14.55
N GLU A 467 -34.74 -27.77 14.55
CA GLU A 467 -34.65 -28.57 13.33
C GLU A 467 -35.75 -28.13 12.35
N GLY A 468 -35.37 -27.97 11.08
CA GLY A 468 -36.26 -27.47 10.04
C GLY A 468 -35.56 -26.51 9.08
N VAL A 469 -36.33 -25.56 8.53
CA VAL A 469 -35.90 -24.65 7.48
C VAL A 469 -36.11 -23.20 7.90
N LEU A 470 -35.06 -22.38 7.82
CA LEU A 470 -35.17 -20.92 7.91
C LEU A 470 -35.28 -20.34 6.50
N LEU A 471 -36.32 -19.53 6.29
CA LEU A 471 -36.60 -18.81 5.07
C LEU A 471 -36.64 -17.30 5.36
N LEU A 472 -35.85 -16.53 4.64
CA LEU A 472 -35.84 -15.07 4.69
C LEU A 472 -36.20 -14.51 3.31
N ILE A 473 -37.16 -13.59 3.28
CA ILE A 473 -37.59 -12.90 2.08
C ILE A 473 -37.13 -11.45 2.18
N VAL A 474 -36.38 -11.01 1.17
CA VAL A 474 -35.80 -9.66 1.10
C VAL A 474 -36.33 -8.96 -0.13
N ASP A 475 -36.76 -7.71 0.02
CA ASP A 475 -37.17 -6.88 -1.11
C ASP A 475 -35.95 -6.52 -1.98
N ALA A 476 -35.96 -6.96 -3.24
CA ALA A 476 -34.87 -6.71 -4.17
C ALA A 476 -34.76 -5.25 -4.63
N CYS A 477 -35.76 -4.43 -4.35
CA CYS A 477 -35.85 -3.03 -4.77
C CYS A 477 -35.46 -2.02 -3.69
N SER A 478 -35.28 -2.44 -2.44
CA SER A 478 -34.97 -1.55 -1.32
C SER A 478 -33.46 -1.34 -1.15
N VAL A 479 -33.01 -0.08 -1.11
CA VAL A 479 -31.65 0.33 -0.73
C VAL A 479 -31.76 1.47 0.30
N PRO A 480 -31.35 1.29 1.57
CA PRO A 480 -30.78 0.06 2.17
C PRO A 480 -31.76 -1.12 2.12
N PHE A 481 -31.24 -2.35 2.25
CA PHE A 481 -32.04 -3.56 2.12
C PHE A 481 -33.19 -3.61 3.14
N ARG A 482 -34.30 -4.25 2.76
CA ARG A 482 -35.46 -4.45 3.62
C ARG A 482 -35.83 -5.93 3.65
N LEU A 483 -35.71 -6.54 4.83
CA LEU A 483 -36.29 -7.86 5.09
C LEU A 483 -37.82 -7.71 5.16
N THR A 484 -38.54 -8.41 4.31
CA THR A 484 -40.02 -8.38 4.28
C THR A 484 -40.63 -9.49 5.11
N GLU A 485 -39.97 -10.65 5.17
CA GLU A 485 -40.47 -11.79 5.95
C GLU A 485 -39.34 -12.66 6.49
N LYS A 486 -39.55 -13.21 7.69
CA LYS A 486 -38.74 -14.27 8.30
C LYS A 486 -39.68 -15.39 8.70
N LYS A 487 -39.48 -16.59 8.15
CA LYS A 487 -40.30 -17.76 8.43
C LYS A 487 -39.43 -18.95 8.81
N VAL A 488 -39.85 -19.68 9.83
CA VAL A 488 -39.19 -20.93 10.26
C VAL A 488 -40.21 -22.04 10.11
N PHE A 489 -39.90 -23.01 9.26
CA PHE A 489 -40.68 -24.24 9.14
C PHE A 489 -40.04 -25.28 10.03
N SER A 490 -40.77 -25.71 11.07
CA SER A 490 -40.32 -26.81 11.92
C SER A 490 -40.29 -28.12 11.12
N PHE A 491 -39.65 -29.17 11.66
CA PHE A 491 -39.70 -30.51 11.06
C PHE A 491 -41.14 -30.99 10.73
N ALA A 492 -42.13 -30.63 11.56
CA ALA A 492 -43.53 -30.99 11.34
C ALA A 492 -44.19 -30.22 10.17
N ASP A 493 -43.71 -29.01 9.89
CA ASP A 493 -44.33 -28.08 8.93
C ASP A 493 -43.61 -28.04 7.58
N VAL A 494 -42.52 -28.81 7.40
CA VAL A 494 -41.72 -28.80 6.16
C VAL A 494 -42.56 -29.14 4.93
N SER A 495 -43.62 -29.95 5.08
CA SER A 495 -44.55 -30.26 3.99
C SER A 495 -45.33 -29.06 3.47
N LEU A 496 -45.61 -28.06 4.31
CA LEU A 496 -46.31 -26.82 3.91
C LEU A 496 -45.41 -25.87 3.13
N MET A 497 -44.10 -26.10 3.16
CA MET A 497 -43.12 -25.23 2.54
C MET A 497 -43.21 -25.24 1.01
N GLU A 498 -43.55 -26.40 0.41
CA GLU A 498 -43.66 -26.54 -1.04
C GLU A 498 -44.70 -25.57 -1.63
N GLU A 499 -45.89 -25.53 -1.02
CA GLU A 499 -46.98 -24.64 -1.40
C GLU A 499 -46.61 -23.18 -1.15
N TYR A 500 -46.04 -22.88 0.01
CA TYR A 500 -45.63 -21.51 0.35
C TYR A 500 -44.62 -20.95 -0.66
N LEU A 501 -43.59 -21.73 -1.05
CA LEU A 501 -42.61 -21.31 -2.05
C LEU A 501 -43.24 -21.05 -3.44
N LYS A 502 -44.35 -21.73 -3.77
CA LYS A 502 -45.04 -21.59 -5.06
C LYS A 502 -45.96 -20.36 -5.11
N THR A 503 -46.66 -20.05 -4.02
CA THR A 503 -47.80 -19.11 -4.06
C THR A 503 -47.64 -17.87 -3.20
N SER A 504 -46.83 -17.92 -2.14
CA SER A 504 -46.88 -16.91 -1.07
C SER A 504 -45.75 -15.88 -1.15
N ILE A 505 -44.69 -16.12 -1.93
CA ILE A 505 -43.55 -15.21 -2.03
C ILE A 505 -43.88 -14.06 -3.00
N PRO A 506 -43.89 -12.79 -2.55
CA PRO A 506 -44.17 -11.66 -3.42
C PRO A 506 -43.17 -11.57 -4.59
N PRO A 507 -43.59 -11.08 -5.77
CA PRO A 507 -42.66 -10.83 -6.86
C PRO A 507 -41.64 -9.76 -6.48
N ARG A 508 -40.48 -9.77 -7.14
CA ARG A 508 -39.31 -8.91 -6.88
C ARG A 508 -38.65 -9.17 -5.53
N SER A 509 -38.69 -10.41 -5.07
CA SER A 509 -38.11 -10.81 -3.78
C SER A 509 -36.89 -11.71 -3.96
N ILE A 510 -35.85 -11.46 -3.18
CA ILE A 510 -34.73 -12.37 -2.97
C ILE A 510 -35.14 -13.37 -1.89
N VAL A 511 -34.90 -14.65 -2.15
CA VAL A 511 -35.27 -15.76 -1.27
C VAL A 511 -33.99 -16.40 -0.72
N LEU A 512 -33.80 -16.35 0.59
CA LEU A 512 -32.67 -16.98 1.27
C LEU A 512 -33.19 -18.13 2.12
N LEU A 513 -32.65 -19.32 1.90
CA LEU A 513 -33.06 -20.53 2.59
C LEU A 513 -31.85 -21.26 3.15
N SER A 514 -31.97 -21.74 4.38
CA SER A 514 -30.99 -22.62 5.01
C SER A 514 -31.71 -23.68 5.85
N THR A 515 -31.23 -24.92 5.79
CA THR A 515 -31.75 -26.03 6.60
C THR A 515 -30.90 -26.29 7.84
N ARG A 516 -31.51 -26.84 8.88
CA ARG A 516 -30.82 -27.34 10.08
C ARG A 516 -31.45 -28.66 10.53
N GLY A 517 -30.63 -29.63 10.94
CA GLY A 517 -31.08 -30.95 11.40
C GLY A 517 -31.29 -31.96 10.28
N GLU A 518 -31.76 -33.16 10.63
CA GLU A 518 -31.89 -34.30 9.70
C GLU A 518 -33.28 -34.35 9.03
N ILE A 519 -33.48 -33.56 7.97
CA ILE A 519 -34.74 -33.55 7.22
C ILE A 519 -34.82 -34.77 6.28
N LYS A 520 -35.71 -35.73 6.57
CA LYS A 520 -35.80 -37.00 5.82
C LYS A 520 -36.33 -36.85 4.38
N ARG A 521 -37.23 -35.90 4.12
CA ARG A 521 -37.79 -35.62 2.78
C ARG A 521 -38.07 -34.14 2.65
N LEU A 522 -37.25 -33.45 1.86
CA LEU A 522 -37.42 -32.04 1.53
C LEU A 522 -37.94 -31.94 0.09
N ASN A 523 -39.26 -31.97 -0.08
CA ASN A 523 -39.93 -32.02 -1.38
C ASN A 523 -40.14 -30.62 -1.97
N ILE A 524 -39.04 -29.91 -2.23
CA ILE A 524 -39.12 -28.50 -2.70
C ILE A 524 -38.48 -28.31 -4.06
N SER A 525 -37.87 -29.36 -4.64
CA SER A 525 -37.05 -29.29 -5.86
C SER A 525 -37.76 -28.62 -7.02
N ASP A 526 -39.05 -28.91 -7.23
CA ASP A 526 -39.86 -28.28 -8.27
C ASP A 526 -40.18 -26.82 -7.94
N SER A 527 -40.50 -26.51 -6.68
CA SER A 527 -40.73 -25.12 -6.23
C SER A 527 -39.49 -24.24 -6.36
N LEU A 528 -38.28 -24.79 -6.32
CA LEU A 528 -37.06 -24.00 -6.53
C LEU A 528 -36.87 -23.57 -8.00
N VAL A 529 -37.52 -24.23 -8.96
CA VAL A 529 -37.46 -23.87 -10.40
C VAL A 529 -38.16 -22.54 -10.66
N SER A 530 -39.30 -22.29 -10.02
CA SER A 530 -39.99 -20.98 -10.13
C SER A 530 -39.17 -19.85 -9.49
N LEU A 531 -38.25 -20.19 -8.58
CA LEU A 531 -37.38 -19.26 -7.86
C LEU A 531 -35.97 -19.10 -8.49
N GLY A 532 -35.76 -19.63 -9.69
CA GLY A 532 -34.57 -19.36 -10.50
C GLY A 532 -33.72 -20.58 -10.86
N LEU A 533 -33.98 -21.78 -10.33
CA LEU A 533 -33.29 -22.97 -10.81
C LEU A 533 -33.71 -23.32 -12.25
N ALA A 534 -32.76 -23.86 -13.02
CA ALA A 534 -33.00 -24.26 -14.40
C ALA A 534 -33.87 -25.53 -14.52
N LYS A 535 -33.72 -26.46 -13.58
CA LYS A 535 -34.46 -27.72 -13.50
C LYS A 535 -34.53 -28.21 -12.04
N PRO A 536 -35.43 -29.15 -11.72
CA PRO A 536 -35.51 -29.73 -10.37
C PRO A 536 -34.17 -30.34 -9.97
N ALA A 537 -33.70 -29.99 -8.77
CA ALA A 537 -32.44 -30.50 -8.24
C ALA A 537 -32.66 -31.74 -7.37
N ASN A 538 -31.70 -32.66 -7.37
CA ASN A 538 -31.69 -33.76 -6.41
C ASN A 538 -31.21 -33.22 -5.04
N LEU A 539 -32.01 -33.39 -4.00
CA LEU A 539 -31.69 -32.96 -2.65
C LEU A 539 -31.36 -34.20 -1.80
N TYR A 540 -30.25 -34.16 -1.06
CA TYR A 540 -29.84 -35.28 -0.22
C TYR A 540 -30.81 -35.50 0.94
N ASN A 541 -31.19 -36.75 1.15
CA ASN A 541 -31.92 -37.16 2.35
C ASN A 541 -31.06 -36.87 3.60
N LYS A 542 -31.60 -36.13 4.58
CA LYS A 542 -30.90 -35.64 5.78
C LYS A 542 -29.68 -34.77 5.51
N GLY A 543 -29.51 -34.27 4.28
CA GLY A 543 -28.41 -33.39 3.92
C GLY A 543 -28.66 -31.93 4.28
N SER A 544 -27.61 -31.11 4.24
CA SER A 544 -27.76 -29.66 4.38
C SER A 544 -28.08 -29.03 3.04
N THR A 545 -29.00 -28.07 3.01
CA THR A 545 -29.42 -27.34 1.82
C THR A 545 -29.40 -25.84 2.10
N ILE A 546 -28.70 -25.10 1.24
CA ILE A 546 -28.77 -23.64 1.18
C ILE A 546 -29.24 -23.24 -0.21
N PHE A 547 -30.24 -22.36 -0.28
CA PHE A 547 -30.75 -21.84 -1.53
C PHE A 547 -30.80 -20.31 -1.54
N LEU A 548 -30.35 -19.74 -2.65
CA LEU A 548 -30.35 -18.33 -2.97
C LEU A 548 -31.19 -18.16 -4.25
N GLY A 549 -32.43 -17.72 -4.09
CA GLY A 549 -33.41 -17.63 -5.16
C GLY A 549 -33.94 -16.23 -5.39
N PHE A 550 -34.74 -16.09 -6.43
CA PHE A 550 -35.45 -14.87 -6.76
C PHE A 550 -36.86 -15.18 -7.26
N SER A 551 -37.87 -14.53 -6.68
CA SER A 551 -39.25 -14.57 -7.15
C SER A 551 -39.51 -13.35 -8.05
N GLY A 552 -39.87 -13.58 -9.31
CA GLY A 552 -40.22 -12.53 -10.26
C GLY A 552 -40.14 -12.97 -11.73
N ASN A 553 -40.37 -12.04 -12.65
CA ASN A 553 -40.39 -12.33 -14.10
C ASN A 553 -39.00 -12.45 -14.73
N PHE A 554 -37.94 -12.25 -13.94
CA PHE A 554 -36.56 -12.31 -14.36
C PHE A 554 -35.89 -13.47 -13.63
N LYS A 555 -35.05 -14.25 -14.32
CA LYS A 555 -34.27 -15.34 -13.73
C LYS A 555 -32.82 -14.91 -13.59
N PRO A 556 -32.36 -14.48 -12.40
CA PRO A 556 -31.00 -13.99 -12.24
C PRO A 556 -29.98 -15.14 -12.29
N SER A 557 -28.86 -14.89 -12.96
CA SER A 557 -27.73 -15.83 -13.02
C SER A 557 -27.03 -16.06 -11.69
N TRP A 558 -27.26 -15.20 -10.69
CA TRP A 558 -26.68 -15.34 -9.35
C TRP A 558 -27.45 -16.32 -8.46
N THR A 559 -28.62 -16.81 -8.87
CA THR A 559 -29.36 -17.82 -8.11
C THR A 559 -28.56 -19.11 -8.01
N LYS A 560 -28.53 -19.69 -6.81
CA LYS A 560 -27.66 -20.83 -6.50
C LYS A 560 -28.31 -21.77 -5.50
N LEU A 561 -27.99 -23.05 -5.66
CA LEU A 561 -28.31 -24.11 -4.72
C LEU A 561 -27.01 -24.78 -4.29
N PHE A 562 -26.84 -24.92 -2.98
CA PHE A 562 -25.74 -25.67 -2.36
C PHE A 562 -26.33 -26.82 -1.56
N THR A 563 -25.77 -28.02 -1.72
CA THR A 563 -26.20 -29.21 -0.98
C THR A 563 -25.00 -30.01 -0.50
N SER A 564 -25.12 -30.62 0.68
CA SER A 564 -24.16 -31.58 1.21
C SER A 564 -24.86 -32.87 1.63
N PRO A 565 -24.18 -34.02 1.61
CA PRO A 565 -24.69 -35.28 2.14
C PRO A 565 -25.05 -35.19 3.63
N ALA A 566 -25.70 -36.25 4.13
CA ALA A 566 -26.08 -36.34 5.53
C ALA A 566 -24.87 -36.18 6.47
N ARG A 567 -25.08 -35.51 7.60
CA ARG A 567 -24.08 -35.19 8.64
C ARG A 567 -23.00 -34.18 8.23
N GLU A 568 -22.82 -33.91 6.94
CA GLU A 568 -21.94 -32.87 6.45
C GLU A 568 -22.65 -31.51 6.43
N GLY A 569 -21.93 -30.47 6.87
CA GLY A 569 -22.36 -29.09 6.74
C GLY A 569 -21.88 -28.48 5.42
N LEU A 570 -22.44 -27.33 5.05
CA LEU A 570 -21.94 -26.53 3.91
C LEU A 570 -20.87 -25.51 4.32
N GLY A 571 -20.57 -25.41 5.62
CA GLY A 571 -19.60 -24.47 6.18
C GLY A 571 -20.07 -23.03 6.03
N LEU A 572 -19.11 -22.12 5.82
CA LEU A 572 -19.37 -20.71 5.55
C LEU A 572 -19.43 -20.44 4.05
N LEU A 573 -20.60 -20.02 3.56
CA LEU A 573 -20.80 -19.56 2.19
C LEU A 573 -21.07 -18.07 2.17
N GLU A 574 -20.38 -17.33 1.30
CA GLU A 574 -20.55 -15.88 1.16
C GLU A 574 -20.98 -15.56 -0.28
N GLN A 575 -22.02 -14.74 -0.43
CA GLN A 575 -22.56 -14.29 -1.72
C GLN A 575 -22.84 -12.79 -1.67
N PHE A 576 -22.82 -12.15 -2.84
CA PHE A 576 -23.12 -10.73 -2.99
C PHE A 576 -24.25 -10.58 -4.02
N VAL A 577 -25.45 -10.30 -3.54
CA VAL A 577 -26.66 -10.27 -4.37
C VAL A 577 -26.90 -8.85 -4.87
N PRO A 578 -26.92 -8.58 -6.18
CA PRO A 578 -27.21 -7.24 -6.68
C PRO A 578 -28.66 -6.85 -6.37
N LEU A 579 -28.84 -5.63 -5.88
CA LEU A 579 -30.15 -4.99 -5.66
C LEU A 579 -30.48 -4.08 -6.84
N GLN A 580 -31.78 -3.83 -7.05
CA GLN A 580 -32.30 -2.89 -8.05
C GLN A 580 -31.78 -3.13 -9.48
N LEU A 581 -31.57 -4.39 -9.90
CA LEU A 581 -31.27 -4.68 -11.31
C LEU A 581 -32.46 -4.25 -12.17
N ASP A 582 -32.19 -3.75 -13.38
CA ASP A 582 -33.24 -3.36 -14.33
C ASP A 582 -34.25 -4.49 -14.57
N GLY A 583 -33.77 -5.73 -14.65
CA GLY A 583 -34.61 -6.92 -14.81
C GLY A 583 -35.57 -7.19 -13.64
N TYR A 584 -35.33 -6.62 -12.45
CA TYR A 584 -36.25 -6.74 -11.32
C TYR A 584 -37.51 -5.87 -11.50
N GLY A 585 -37.49 -4.88 -12.40
CA GLY A 585 -38.63 -3.98 -12.61
C GLY A 585 -38.93 -3.08 -11.41
N CYS A 586 -37.90 -2.65 -10.69
CA CYS A 586 -38.03 -1.77 -9.54
C CYS A 586 -38.49 -0.36 -9.95
N PRO A 587 -39.31 0.33 -9.14
CA PRO A 587 -39.64 1.73 -9.37
C PRO A 587 -38.36 2.58 -9.36
N ARG A 588 -38.08 3.32 -10.43
CA ARG A 588 -36.85 4.13 -10.54
C ARG A 588 -36.99 5.41 -9.72
N ALA A 589 -36.16 5.56 -8.68
CA ALA A 589 -36.07 6.79 -7.89
C ALA A 589 -35.14 7.86 -8.51
N GLY A 590 -34.44 7.55 -9.62
CA GLY A 590 -33.57 8.47 -10.33
C GLY A 590 -32.72 7.77 -11.40
N THR A 591 -32.12 8.55 -12.30
CA THR A 591 -31.12 8.03 -13.25
C THR A 591 -29.81 7.71 -12.51
N VAL A 592 -29.27 6.51 -12.73
CA VAL A 592 -27.96 6.13 -12.19
C VAL A 592 -26.90 7.06 -12.79
N ARG A 593 -26.25 7.84 -11.92
CA ARG A 593 -25.24 8.81 -12.35
C ARG A 593 -23.96 8.09 -12.77
N ARG A 594 -23.79 7.90 -14.07
CA ARG A 594 -22.62 7.26 -14.69
C ARG A 594 -21.60 8.32 -15.12
N ARG A 595 -20.65 8.63 -14.25
CA ARG A 595 -19.59 9.61 -14.51
C ARG A 595 -18.76 9.26 -15.75
N ASP A 596 -18.57 7.97 -16.02
CA ASP A 596 -17.92 7.46 -17.23
C ASP A 596 -18.71 7.83 -18.51
N LEU A 597 -20.04 7.72 -18.49
CA LEU A 597 -20.88 8.20 -19.59
C LEU A 597 -20.95 9.72 -19.67
N GLU A 598 -20.94 10.41 -18.54
CA GLU A 598 -20.87 11.88 -18.51
C GLU A 598 -19.58 12.36 -19.18
N LEU A 599 -18.44 11.77 -18.81
CA LEU A 599 -17.13 12.07 -19.42
C LEU A 599 -17.09 11.69 -20.90
N LEU A 600 -17.59 10.49 -21.26
CA LEU A 600 -17.69 10.07 -22.67
C LEU A 600 -18.53 11.05 -23.49
N LYS A 601 -19.67 11.51 -22.95
CA LYS A 601 -20.54 12.52 -23.59
C LYS A 601 -19.88 13.89 -23.70
N GLN A 602 -19.04 14.26 -22.74
CA GLN A 602 -18.26 15.50 -22.82
C GLN A 602 -17.20 15.39 -23.93
N THR A 603 -16.49 14.27 -24.03
CA THR A 603 -15.52 14.04 -25.10
C THR A 603 -16.18 13.89 -26.48
N SER A 604 -17.36 13.29 -26.57
CA SER A 604 -18.08 13.11 -27.83
C SER A 604 -18.81 14.36 -28.31
N LYS A 605 -18.92 15.40 -27.48
CA LYS A 605 -19.42 16.74 -27.87
C LYS A 605 -18.29 17.70 -28.26
N ALA A 606 -17.03 17.27 -28.07
CA ALA A 606 -15.84 18.02 -28.45
C ALA A 606 -15.32 17.64 -29.86
N HIS A 607 -16.04 16.75 -30.56
CA HIS A 607 -15.95 16.46 -31.98
C HIS A 607 -17.31 16.77 -32.62
#